data_AF-A0A957NAH9-F1
#
_entry.id   AF-A0A957NAH9-F1
#
_cell.length_a   1.000
_cell.length_b   1.000
_cell.length_c   1.000
_cell.angle_alpha   90.00
_cell.angle_beta   90.00
_cell.angle_gamma   90.00
#
_symmetry.space_group_name_H-M   'P 1'
#
loop_
_entity.id
_entity.type
_entity.pdbx_description
1 polymer ?
#
loop_
_entity_poly.entity_id
_entity_poly.type
_entity_poly.pdbx_seq_one_letter_code
_entity_poly.pdbx_strand_id
1 'polypeptide(L)' 'DGEWLVEGVAIERAARMTNWDYYEAAMRFQRILKAMGIADALRDAGIAEGDTVHIAEVELIWGYDNAFEE' A
#
# COMPACT_ATOMS: atom_id res chain seq x y z
N ASP A 1 9.73 -3.54 12.84
CA ASP A 1 8.46 -3.20 12.19
C ASP A 1 8.02 -1.83 12.64
N GLY A 2 8.09 -0.86 11.73
CA GLY A 2 7.51 0.47 11.87
C GLY A 2 6.08 0.51 11.30
N GLU A 3 5.32 1.52 11.73
CA GLU A 3 3.94 1.74 11.25
C GLU A 3 3.84 3.11 10.56
N TRP A 4 3.23 3.12 9.39
CA TRP A 4 3.09 4.28 8.52
C TRP A 4 1.63 4.56 8.23
N LEU A 5 1.16 5.77 8.50
CA LEU A 5 -0.18 6.20 8.16
C LEU A 5 -0.16 7.02 6.87
N VAL A 6 -0.97 6.62 5.88
CA VAL A 6 -1.19 7.40 4.65
C VAL A 6 -2.63 7.87 4.61
N GLU A 7 -2.82 9.19 4.71
CA GLU A 7 -4.13 9.84 4.66
C GLU A 7 -4.36 10.54 3.32
N GLY A 8 -5.59 10.48 2.82
CA GLY A 8 -5.96 11.20 1.61
C GLY A 8 -7.22 10.64 0.95
N VAL A 9 -8.16 11.54 0.64
CA VAL A 9 -9.48 11.19 0.08
C VAL A 9 -9.37 10.27 -1.14
N ALA A 10 -8.43 10.53 -2.06
CA ALA A 10 -8.28 9.74 -3.27
C ALA A 10 -7.71 8.33 -3.01
N ILE A 11 -6.67 8.22 -2.15
CA ILE A 11 -6.02 6.95 -1.88
C ILE A 11 -6.88 6.06 -0.96
N GLU A 12 -7.55 6.64 0.03
CA GLU A 12 -8.50 5.93 0.88
C GLU A 12 -9.67 5.37 0.07
N ARG A 13 -10.19 6.15 -0.90
CA ARG A 13 -11.22 5.66 -1.81
C ARG A 13 -10.71 4.51 -2.68
N ALA A 14 -9.50 4.63 -3.22
CA ALA A 14 -8.89 3.55 -3.99
C ALA A 14 -8.71 2.28 -3.15
N ALA A 15 -8.32 2.41 -1.88
CA ALA A 15 -8.13 1.28 -0.98
C ALA A 15 -9.45 0.57 -0.69
N ARG A 16 -10.52 1.32 -0.36
CA ARG A 16 -11.87 0.77 -0.14
C ARG A 16 -12.48 0.12 -1.37
N MET A 17 -12.12 0.60 -2.57
CA MET A 17 -12.62 0.05 -3.84
C MET A 17 -11.80 -1.14 -4.36
N THR A 18 -10.66 -1.45 -3.72
CA THR A 18 -9.81 -2.56 -4.13
C THR A 18 -10.34 -3.86 -3.56
N ASN A 19 -10.50 -4.88 -4.41
CA ASN A 19 -10.84 -6.23 -3.96
C ASN A 19 -9.56 -6.99 -3.59
N TRP A 20 -9.23 -6.99 -2.31
CA TRP A 20 -7.97 -7.53 -1.77
C TRP A 20 -7.83 -9.05 -1.87
N ASP A 21 -8.92 -9.78 -2.14
CA ASP A 21 -8.87 -11.22 -2.40
C ASP A 21 -8.23 -11.55 -3.76
N TYR A 22 -8.09 -10.56 -4.65
CA TYR A 22 -7.52 -10.74 -5.98
C TYR A 22 -6.15 -10.07 -6.09
N TYR A 23 -5.13 -10.89 -6.34
CA TYR A 23 -3.75 -10.43 -6.52
C TYR A 23 -3.60 -9.30 -7.55
N GLU A 24 -4.27 -9.43 -8.70
CA GLU A 24 -4.23 -8.38 -9.73
C GLU A 24 -4.74 -7.03 -9.24
N ALA A 25 -5.70 -7.02 -8.31
CA ALA A 25 -6.21 -5.80 -7.71
C ALA A 25 -5.18 -5.16 -6.76
N ALA A 26 -4.49 -5.98 -5.95
CA ALA A 26 -3.38 -5.51 -5.11
C ALA A 26 -2.23 -4.93 -5.95
N MET A 27 -1.83 -5.59 -7.05
CA MET A 27 -0.85 -5.04 -8.00
C MET A 27 -1.29 -3.72 -8.63
N ARG A 28 -2.59 -3.60 -8.98
CA ARG A 28 -3.14 -2.33 -9.49
C ARG A 28 -3.07 -1.25 -8.43
N PHE A 29 -3.34 -1.58 -7.17
CA PHE A 29 -3.24 -0.64 -6.05
C PHE A 29 -1.80 -0.16 -5.82
N GLN A 30 -0.81 -1.04 -5.90
CA GLN A 30 0.61 -0.65 -5.87
C GLN A 30 0.97 0.35 -6.99
N ARG A 31 0.41 0.16 -8.20
CA ARG A 31 0.59 1.12 -9.30
C ARG A 31 -0.07 2.47 -9.01
N ILE A 32 -1.21 2.48 -8.31
CA ILE A 32 -1.87 3.72 -7.85
C ILE A 32 -0.96 4.45 -6.86
N LEU A 33 -0.41 3.77 -5.85
CA LEU A 33 0.55 4.37 -4.89
C LEU A 33 1.74 5.01 -5.59
N LYS A 34 2.31 4.34 -6.60
CA LYS A 34 3.40 4.88 -7.42
C LYS A 34 2.97 6.07 -8.26
N ALA A 35 1.83 5.98 -8.95
CA ALA A 35 1.32 7.06 -9.78
C ALA A 35 0.96 8.32 -8.98
N MET A 36 0.57 8.16 -7.72
CA MET A 36 0.29 9.27 -6.80
C MET A 36 1.55 9.81 -6.08
N GLY A 37 2.73 9.23 -6.32
CA GLY A 37 3.98 9.60 -5.64
C GLY A 37 4.06 9.19 -4.17
N ILE A 38 3.05 8.46 -3.65
CA ILE A 38 3.00 8.01 -2.26
C ILE A 38 4.12 7.02 -1.99
N ALA A 39 4.40 6.12 -2.95
CA ALA A 39 5.48 5.15 -2.81
C ALA A 39 6.85 5.82 -2.65
N ASP A 40 7.08 6.94 -3.35
CA ASP A 40 8.34 7.67 -3.23
C ASP A 40 8.39 8.50 -1.95
N ALA A 41 7.28 9.11 -1.55
CA ALA A 41 7.17 9.82 -0.27
C ALA A 41 7.44 8.89 0.94
N LEU A 42 6.93 7.65 0.92
CA LEU A 42 7.21 6.66 1.96
C LEU A 42 8.69 6.27 1.99
N ARG A 43 9.33 6.08 0.82
CA ARG A 43 10.78 5.80 0.72
C ARG A 43 11.61 6.95 1.27
N ASP A 44 11.28 8.18 0.89
CA ASP A 44 11.97 9.39 1.37
C ASP A 44 11.80 9.57 2.88
N ALA A 45 10.66 9.14 3.43
CA ALA A 45 10.41 9.14 4.86
C ALA A 45 11.16 8.02 5.61
N GLY A 46 11.63 6.99 4.89
CA GLY A 46 12.46 5.92 5.44
C GLY A 46 11.74 4.60 5.71
N ILE A 47 10.64 4.32 5.01
CA ILE A 47 9.96 3.01 5.10
C ILE A 47 10.92 1.87 4.76
N ALA A 48 10.85 0.79 5.54
CA ALA A 48 11.62 -0.43 5.33
C ALA A 48 10.74 -1.61 4.92
N GLU A 49 11.35 -2.64 4.32
CA GLU A 49 10.67 -3.92 4.07
C GLU A 49 10.22 -4.54 5.40
N GLY A 50 8.98 -5.03 5.44
CA GLY A 50 8.33 -5.55 6.65
C GLY A 50 7.56 -4.51 7.46
N ASP A 51 7.69 -3.21 7.16
CA ASP A 51 6.88 -2.19 7.81
C ASP A 51 5.41 -2.25 7.38
N THR A 52 4.51 -1.82 8.25
CA THR A 52 3.06 -1.78 7.98
C THR A 52 2.62 -0.40 7.51
N VAL A 53 1.89 -0.34 6.41
CA VAL A 53 1.24 0.86 5.88
C VAL A 53 -0.27 0.76 6.11
N HIS A 54 -0.81 1.75 6.81
CA HIS A 54 -2.22 1.91 7.12
C HIS A 54 -2.87 2.91 6.16
N ILE A 55 -3.92 2.48 5.45
CA ILE A 55 -4.70 3.29 4.51
C ILE A 55 -6.19 3.04 4.76
N ALA A 56 -6.87 4.02 5.37
CA ALA A 56 -8.23 3.84 5.88
C ALA A 56 -8.32 2.60 6.81
N GLU A 57 -9.03 1.56 6.38
CA GLU A 57 -9.21 0.29 7.12
C GLU A 57 -8.33 -0.85 6.59
N VAL A 58 -7.45 -0.55 5.63
CA VAL A 58 -6.57 -1.53 4.98
C VAL A 58 -5.17 -1.42 5.57
N GLU A 59 -4.59 -2.58 5.91
CA GLU A 59 -3.20 -2.74 6.31
C GLU A 59 -2.42 -3.45 5.20
N LEU A 60 -1.25 -2.91 4.84
CA LEU A 60 -0.38 -3.47 3.82
C LEU A 60 1.03 -3.60 4.37
N ILE A 61 1.64 -4.77 4.22
CA ILE A 61 3.06 -4.93 4.53
C ILE A 61 3.89 -4.42 3.34
N TRP A 62 4.84 -3.55 3.64
CA TRP A 62 5.74 -2.98 2.65
C TRP A 62 6.82 -3.98 2.24
N GLY A 63 7.14 -4.02 0.94
CA GLY A 63 8.17 -4.90 0.39
C GLY A 63 7.73 -6.35 0.19
N TYR A 64 6.65 -6.79 0.83
CA TYR A 64 6.03 -8.07 0.52
C TYR A 64 5.09 -7.91 -0.67
N ASP A 65 5.32 -8.69 -1.71
CA ASP A 65 4.32 -8.93 -2.72
C ASP A 65 3.20 -9.69 -2.00
N ASN A 66 2.09 -9.02 -1.68
CA ASN A 66 0.90 -9.69 -1.17
C ASN A 66 0.21 -10.47 -2.31
N ALA A 67 0.94 -11.41 -2.91
CA ALA A 67 0.45 -12.70 -3.33
C ALA A 67 1.44 -13.71 -2.79
N PHE A 68 0.90 -14.65 -2.01
CA PHE A 68 1.38 -16.02 -1.88
C PHE A 68 2.71 -16.27 -2.59
N GLU A 69 3.77 -16.36 -1.80
CA GLU A 69 4.99 -17.07 -2.18
C GLU A 69 4.59 -18.31 -2.98
N GLU A 70 5.20 -18.52 -4.16
CA GLU A 70 5.30 -19.87 -4.72
C GLU A 70 6.06 -20.78 -3.74
#